data_AF-A0A1G4VVU0-F1
#
_entry.id   AF-A0A1G4VVU0-F1
#
_cell.length_a   1.000
_cell.length_b   1.000
_cell.length_c   1.000
_cell.angle_alpha   90.00
_cell.angle_beta   90.00
_cell.angle_gamma   90.00
#
_symmetry.space_group_name_H-M   'P 1'
#
loop_
_entity.id
_entity.type
_entity.pdbx_description
1 polymer ?
#
loop_
_entity_poly.entity_id
_entity_poly.type
_entity_poly.pdbx_seq_one_letter_code
_entity_poly.pdbx_strand_id
1 'polypeptide(L)' 'MIGFLEQNIGTIVISAGLIAVVALAVRSLIKDKKKGKSSCGGNCGSCSMGCACHSK' A
#
# COMPACT_ATOMS: atom_id res chain seq x y z
N MET A 1 33.03 10.27 -15.34
CA MET A 1 32.13 9.30 -14.70
C MET A 1 31.06 9.96 -13.82
N ILE A 2 31.35 11.03 -13.08
CA ILE A 2 30.36 11.80 -12.28
C ILE A 2 29.26 12.51 -13.08
N GLY A 3 29.51 12.86 -14.36
CA GLY A 3 28.53 13.57 -15.19
C GLY A 3 27.24 12.79 -15.47
N PHE A 4 27.25 11.45 -15.38
CA PHE A 4 26.03 10.65 -15.54
C PHE A 4 25.05 10.87 -14.38
N LEU A 5 25.56 11.10 -13.16
CA LEU A 5 24.71 11.39 -12.02
C LEU A 5 24.13 12.81 -12.11
N GLU A 6 24.89 13.80 -12.56
CA GLU A 6 24.38 15.18 -12.70
C GLU A 6 23.26 15.29 -13.74
N GLN A 7 23.39 14.64 -14.90
CA GLN A 7 22.38 14.69 -15.96
C GLN A 7 21.07 13.98 -15.56
N ASN A 8 21.17 12.97 -14.68
CA ASN A 8 20.03 12.15 -14.28
C ASN A 8 19.57 12.38 -12.84
N ILE A 9 20.08 13.42 -12.16
CA ILE A 9 19.77 13.67 -10.75
C ILE A 9 18.27 13.91 -10.55
N GLY A 10 17.61 14.60 -11.49
CA GLY A 10 16.16 14.79 -11.48
C GLY A 10 15.39 13.47 -11.58
N THR A 11 15.79 12.60 -12.51
CA THR A 11 15.19 11.26 -12.69
C THR A 11 15.36 10.40 -11.45
N ILE A 12 16.53 10.45 -10.81
CA ILE A 12 16.81 9.72 -9.56
C ILE A 12 15.91 10.22 -8.43
N VAL A 13 15.74 11.54 -8.28
CA VAL A 13 14.87 12.13 -7.25
C VAL A 13 13.41 11.76 -7.48
N ILE A 14 12.90 11.86 -8.72
CA ILE A 14 11.52 11.52 -9.06
C ILE A 14 11.25 10.04 -8.82
N SER A 15 12.14 9.16 -9.30
CA SER A 15 12.00 7.71 -9.09
C SER A 15 12.05 7.33 -7.61
N ALA A 16 12.94 7.92 -6.82
CA ALA A 16 12.98 7.72 -5.38
C ALA A 16 11.68 8.16 -4.69
N GLY A 17 11.12 9.31 -5.10
CA GLY A 17 9.82 9.78 -4.62
C GLY A 17 8.68 8.81 -4.93
N LEU A 18 8.59 8.33 -6.18
CA LEU A 18 7.60 7.34 -6.59
C LEU A 18 7.71 6.05 -5.78
N ILE A 19 8.93 5.53 -5.59
CA ILE A 19 9.18 4.33 -4.78
C ILE A 19 8.73 4.55 -3.34
N ALA A 20 9.01 5.72 -2.75
CA ALA A 20 8.60 6.04 -1.40
C ALA A 20 7.06 6.05 -1.25
N VAL A 21 6.34 6.66 -2.19
CA VAL A 21 4.87 6.68 -2.18
C VAL A 21 4.29 5.27 -2.29
N VAL A 22 4.80 4.45 -3.22
CA VAL A 22 4.35 3.05 -3.39
C VAL A 22 4.65 2.23 -2.12
N ALA A 23 5.82 2.39 -1.54
CA ALA A 23 6.19 1.71 -0.30
C ALA A 23 5.26 2.10 0.87
N LEU A 24 4.89 3.37 0.98
CA LEU A 24 3.92 3.84 1.98
C LEU A 24 2.52 3.27 1.74
N ALA A 25 2.08 3.19 0.49
CA ALA A 25 0.80 2.58 0.13
C ALA A 25 0.77 1.10 0.52
N VAL A 26 1.78 0.33 0.10
CA VAL A 26 1.91 -1.10 0.45
C VAL A 26 2.02 -1.29 1.96
N ARG A 27 2.80 -0.46 2.66
CA ARG A 27 2.91 -0.52 4.13
C ARG A 27 1.56 -0.27 4.81
N SER A 28 0.77 0.66 4.30
CA SER A 28 -0.58 0.95 4.80
C SER A 28 -1.48 -0.27 4.59
N LEU A 29 -1.48 -0.85 3.38
CA LEU A 29 -2.22 -2.07 3.08
C LEU A 29 -1.81 -3.25 3.97
N ILE A 30 -0.52 -3.46 4.22
CA ILE A 30 -0.06 -4.54 5.13
C ILE A 30 -0.52 -4.27 6.56
N LYS A 31 -0.42 -3.03 7.05
CA LYS A 31 -0.91 -2.65 8.38
C LYS A 31 -2.41 -2.85 8.49
N ASP A 32 -3.16 -2.48 7.46
CA ASP A 32 -4.61 -2.64 7.40
C ASP A 32 -4.98 -4.13 7.38
N LYS A 33 -4.29 -4.95 6.59
CA LYS A 33 -4.44 -6.42 6.60
C LYS A 33 -4.15 -7.02 7.97
N LYS A 34 -3.06 -6.59 8.64
CA LYS A 34 -2.73 -7.02 10.01
C LYS A 34 -3.78 -6.62 11.03
N LYS A 35 -4.47 -5.49 10.81
CA LYS A 35 -5.61 -5.03 11.62
C LYS A 35 -6.93 -5.70 11.24
N GLY A 36 -6.92 -6.70 10.36
CA GLY A 36 -8.13 -7.40 9.90
C GLY A 36 -8.95 -6.64 8.86
N LYS A 37 -8.47 -5.50 8.34
CA LYS A 37 -9.10 -4.80 7.22
C LYS A 37 -8.76 -5.54 5.92
N SER A 38 -9.66 -6.42 5.50
CA SER A 38 -9.69 -7.06 4.17
C SER A 38 -10.73 -6.37 3.27
N SER A 39 -11.05 -6.94 2.10
CA SER A 39 -12.01 -6.39 1.12
C SER A 39 -13.36 -5.95 1.73
N CYS A 40 -13.73 -6.47 2.91
CA CYS A 40 -14.91 -6.10 3.70
C CYS A 40 -14.67 -5.02 4.78
N GLY A 41 -13.54 -4.29 4.75
CA GLY A 41 -13.25 -3.14 5.61
C GLY A 41 -12.92 -3.44 7.08
N GLY A 42 -12.85 -4.73 7.46
CA GLY A 42 -12.50 -5.18 8.81
C GLY A 42 -13.58 -4.94 9.88
N ASN A 43 -14.78 -4.50 9.49
CA ASN A 43 -15.93 -4.34 10.38
C ASN A 43 -16.96 -5.46 10.16
N CYS A 44 -16.51 -6.73 10.13
CA CYS A 44 -17.37 -7.89 9.86
C CYS A 44 -18.48 -8.07 10.92
N GLY A 45 -18.35 -7.47 12.11
CA GLY A 45 -19.37 -7.52 13.16
C GLY A 45 -20.67 -6.76 12.84
N SER A 46 -20.66 -5.84 11.87
CA SER A 46 -21.85 -5.12 11.38
C SER A 46 -21.98 -5.17 9.86
N CYS A 47 -21.26 -6.08 9.21
CA CYS A 47 -21.33 -6.24 7.76
C CYS A 47 -22.67 -6.90 7.39
N SER A 48 -23.48 -6.25 6.56
CA SER A 48 -24.77 -6.79 6.07
C SER A 48 -24.62 -8.13 5.32
N MET A 49 -23.39 -8.44 4.88
CA MET A 49 -23.01 -9.71 4.23
C MET A 49 -22.33 -10.70 5.20
N GLY A 50 -22.38 -10.45 6.51
CA GLY A 50 -21.69 -11.25 7.54
C GLY A 50 -22.07 -12.74 7.52
N CYS A 51 -23.32 -13.07 7.14
CA CYS A 51 -23.77 -14.46 6.99
C CYS A 51 -23.16 -15.21 5.79
N ALA A 52 -22.77 -14.54 4.71
CA ALA A 52 -22.23 -15.20 3.52
C ALA A 52 -20.70 -15.28 3.51
N CYS A 53 -20.01 -14.30 4.11
CA CYS A 53 -18.55 -14.29 4.18
C CYS A 53 -17.97 -15.24 5.26
N HIS A 54 -18.77 -15.66 6.24
CA HIS A 54 -18.39 -16.55 7.35
C HIS A 54 -19.30 -17.79 7.43
N SER A 55 -19.72 -18.34 6.29
CA SER A 55 -20.32 -19.68 6.24
C SER A 55 -19.25 -20.70 6.65
N LYS A 56 -19.52 -21.43 7.73
CA LYS A 56 -18.64 -22.45 8.29
C LYS A 56 -18.34 -23.57 7.30
#